data_AF-A0A473KZB6-F1
#
_entry.id   AF-A0A473KZB6-F1
#
_cell.length_a   1.000
_cell.length_b   1.000
_cell.length_c   1.000
_cell.angle_alpha   90.00
_cell.angle_beta   90.00
_cell.angle_gamma   90.00
#
_symmetry.space_group_name_H-M   'P 1'
#
loop_
_entity.id
_entity.type
_entity.pdbx_description
1 polymer ?
#
loop_
_entity_poly.entity_id
_entity_poly.type
_entity_poly.pdbx_seq_one_letter_code
_entity_poly.pdbx_strand_id
1 'polypeptide(L)' 'MVEATQVEYIGFSGPEAAHVIIWKLLDKKIAKTMCYTAEEVEEQLKLHAWKFDGYEVLSDENF' A
#
# COMPACT_ATOMS: atom_id res chain seq x y z
N MET A 1 33.13 9.91 26.79
CA MET A 1 32.00 10.76 26.34
C MET A 1 31.64 10.23 24.98
N VAL A 2 30.69 9.28 24.91
CA VAL A 2 30.28 8.69 23.64
C VAL A 2 29.18 9.57 23.06
N GLU A 3 29.55 10.37 22.06
CA GLU A 3 28.61 11.12 21.24
C GLU A 3 27.58 10.13 20.68
N ALA A 4 26.33 10.27 21.13
CA ALA A 4 25.23 9.51 20.61
C ALA A 4 24.98 9.99 19.18
N THR A 5 25.49 9.23 18.21
CA THR A 5 25.17 9.43 16.79
C THR A 5 23.67 9.31 16.65
N GLN A 6 22.98 10.46 16.58
CA GLN A 6 21.56 10.52 16.35
C GLN A 6 21.31 9.88 14.97
N VAL A 7 20.70 8.71 14.98
CA VAL A 7 20.31 8.03 13.74
C VAL A 7 19.26 8.92 13.10
N GLU A 8 19.66 9.75 12.13
CA GLU A 8 18.70 10.46 11.30
C GLU A 8 17.88 9.41 10.58
N TYR A 9 16.63 9.30 10.99
CA TYR A 9 15.65 8.49 10.29
C TYR A 9 15.43 9.21 8.95
N ILE A 10 16.21 8.83 7.94
CA ILE A 10 15.96 9.19 6.55
C ILE A 10 14.76 8.35 6.10
N GLY A 11 13.62 8.59 6.76
CA GLY A 11 12.35 8.05 6.37
C GLY A 11 12.16 8.50 4.94
N PHE A 12 11.98 7.53 4.04
CA PHE A 12 11.54 7.78 2.69
C PHE A 12 10.20 8.51 2.83
N SER A 13 10.23 9.85 2.91
CA SER A 13 9.07 10.73 2.91
C SER A 13 8.55 10.78 1.48
N GLY A 14 8.30 9.59 0.92
CA GLY A 14 7.40 9.45 -0.19
C GLY A 14 6.01 9.91 0.25
N PRO A 15 5.13 10.26 -0.69
CA PRO A 15 3.74 10.54 -0.37
C PRO A 15 3.19 9.43 0.53
N GLU A 16 2.46 9.79 1.58
CA GLU A 16 1.77 8.77 2.39
C GLU A 16 0.77 8.04 1.47
N ALA A 17 0.82 6.71 1.48
CA ALA A 17 -0.07 5.91 0.65
C ALA A 17 -1.50 6.11 1.15
N ALA A 18 -2.29 6.93 0.43
CA ALA A 18 -3.66 7.22 0.80
C ALA A 18 -4.56 5.97 0.75
N HIS A 19 -4.20 4.99 -0.09
CA HIS A 19 -4.97 3.77 -0.31
C HIS A 19 -4.05 2.55 -0.47
N VAL A 20 -4.42 1.41 0.10
CA VAL A 20 -3.70 0.14 -0.02
C VAL A 20 -4.66 -0.93 -0.47
N ILE A 21 -4.41 -1.54 -1.63
CA ILE A 21 -5.19 -2.65 -2.16
C ILE A 21 -4.54 -3.97 -1.73
N ILE A 22 -5.24 -4.75 -0.93
CA ILE A 22 -4.86 -6.12 -0.58
C ILE A 22 -5.57 -7.08 -1.54
N TRP A 23 -4.78 -7.77 -2.34
CA TRP A 23 -5.28 -8.76 -3.30
C TRP A 23 -5.42 -10.14 -2.66
N LYS A 24 -6.58 -10.74 -2.87
CA LYS A 24 -6.92 -12.10 -2.42
C LYS A 24 -7.02 -13.01 -3.65
N LEU A 25 -6.34 -14.14 -3.60
CA LEU A 25 -6.45 -15.19 -4.62
C LEU A 25 -6.68 -16.51 -3.89
N LEU A 26 -7.78 -17.21 -4.20
CA LEU A 26 -8.10 -18.52 -3.58
C LEU A 26 -8.01 -18.46 -2.05
N ASP A 27 -8.63 -17.44 -1.45
CA ASP A 27 -8.69 -17.19 0.00
C ASP A 27 -7.35 -16.78 0.66
N LYS A 28 -6.25 -16.69 -0.09
CA LYS A 28 -4.96 -16.21 0.43
C LYS A 28 -4.70 -14.76 0.04
N LYS A 29 -4.28 -13.94 1.01
CA LYS A 29 -3.74 -12.59 0.76
C LYS A 29 -2.37 -12.75 0.09
N ILE A 30 -2.29 -12.49 -1.21
CA ILE A 30 -1.08 -12.76 -2.01
C ILE A 30 -0.24 -11.51 -2.23
N ALA A 31 -0.87 -10.36 -2.45
CA ALA A 31 -0.18 -9.14 -2.80
C ALA A 31 -0.83 -7.92 -2.14
N LYS A 32 -0.02 -6.88 -1.94
CA LYS A 32 -0.50 -5.55 -1.56
C LYS A 32 0.06 -4.52 -2.53
N THR A 33 -0.80 -3.66 -3.03
CA THR A 33 -0.43 -2.50 -3.84
C THR A 33 -0.69 -1.25 -3.02
N MET A 34 0.30 -0.37 -2.92
CA MET A 34 0.11 0.96 -2.34
C MET A 34 -0.22 1.93 -3.46
N CYS A 35 -1.31 2.67 -3.29
CA CYS A 35 -1.81 3.69 -4.20
C CYS A 35 -1.84 5.02 -3.47
N TYR A 36 -1.36 6.07 -4.12
CA TYR A 36 -1.29 7.40 -3.52
C TYR A 36 -2.50 8.25 -3.89
N THR A 37 -3.22 7.87 -4.95
CA THR A 37 -4.45 8.52 -5.42
C THR A 37 -5.57 7.52 -5.65
N ALA A 38 -6.82 7.99 -5.65
CA ALA A 38 -7.98 7.16 -5.97
C ALA A 38 -8.00 6.70 -7.44
N GLU A 39 -7.46 7.50 -8.35
CA GLU A 39 -7.32 7.14 -9.78
C GLU A 39 -6.39 5.94 -9.95
N GLU A 40 -5.24 5.93 -9.26
CA GLU A 40 -4.34 4.77 -9.25
C GLU A 40 -5.01 3.51 -8.71
N VAL A 41 -5.91 3.66 -7.72
CA VAL A 41 -6.68 2.51 -7.22
C VAL A 41 -7.54 1.94 -8.33
N GLU A 42 -8.33 2.75 -9.03
CA GLU A 42 -9.19 2.29 -10.12
C GLU A 42 -8.39 1.64 -11.27
N GLU A 43 -7.23 2.21 -11.62
CA GLU A 43 -6.35 1.63 -12.63
C GLU A 43 -5.79 0.27 -12.20
N GLN A 44 -5.32 0.17 -10.96
CA GLN A 44 -4.84 -1.09 -10.38
C GLN A 44 -5.95 -2.12 -10.32
N LEU A 45 -7.16 -1.75 -9.89
CA LEU A 45 -8.36 -2.60 -9.90
C LEU A 45 -8.66 -3.13 -11.29
N LYS A 46 -8.66 -2.29 -12.33
CA LYS A 46 -8.87 -2.74 -13.72
C LYS A 46 -7.76 -3.65 -14.23
N LEU A 47 -6.51 -3.32 -13.97
CA LEU A 47 -5.33 -4.09 -14.41
C LEU A 47 -5.24 -5.46 -13.74
N HIS A 48 -5.74 -5.58 -12.52
CA HIS A 48 -5.56 -6.77 -11.69
C HIS A 48 -6.87 -7.55 -11.45
N ALA A 49 -8.02 -7.04 -11.90
CA ALA A 49 -9.33 -7.72 -11.85
C ALA A 49 -9.35 -9.08 -12.57
N TRP A 50 -8.54 -9.27 -13.61
CA TRP A 50 -8.43 -10.56 -14.31
C TRP A 50 -7.51 -11.55 -13.58
N LYS A 51 -6.65 -11.06 -12.68
CA LYS A 51 -5.58 -11.82 -12.04
C LYS A 51 -5.94 -12.28 -10.63
N PHE A 52 -6.76 -11.51 -9.91
CA PHE A 52 -7.14 -11.82 -8.54
C PHE A 52 -8.63 -12.09 -8.41
N ASP A 53 -8.97 -12.99 -7.48
CA ASP A 53 -10.34 -13.45 -7.23
C ASP A 53 -11.13 -12.45 -6.37
N GLY A 54 -10.42 -11.71 -5.51
CA GLY A 54 -10.99 -10.61 -4.75
C GLY A 54 -9.92 -9.61 -4.33
N TYR A 55 -10.37 -8.47 -3.82
CA TYR A 55 -9.51 -7.43 -3.28
C TYR A 55 -10.17 -6.72 -2.11
N GLU A 56 -9.36 -6.08 -1.28
CA GLU A 56 -9.79 -5.28 -0.14
C GLU A 56 -9.00 -3.97 -0.19
N VAL A 57 -9.69 -2.84 -0.31
CA VAL A 57 -9.05 -1.52 -0.32
C VAL A 57 -9.09 -0.98 1.11
N LEU A 58 -7.93 -0.66 1.65
CA LEU A 58 -7.75 0.02 2.93
C LEU A 58 -7.41 1.48 2.64
N SER A 59 -8.10 2.40 3.27
CA SER A 59 -7.83 3.85 3.18
C SER A 59 -7.41 4.37 4.55
N ASP A 60 -6.70 5.50 4.58
CA ASP A 60 -6.27 6.17 5.82
C ASP A 60 -7.42 6.39 6.83
N GLU A 61 -8.64 6.67 6.36
CA GLU A 61 -9.86 6.79 7.19
C GLU A 61 -10.30 5.47 7.89
N ASN A 62 -9.64 4.35 7.62
CA ASN A 62 -9.97 3.02 8.16
C ASN A 62 -8.77 2.25 8.73
N PHE A 63 -7.63 2.92 8.99
CA PHE A 63 -6.47 2.31 9.65
C PHE A 63 -6.67 2.06 11.14
#